data_AF-A0A917DWS3-F1
#
_entry.id   AF-A0A917DWS3-F1
#
_cell.length_a   1.000
_cell.length_b   1.000
_cell.length_c   1.000
_cell.angle_alpha   90.00
_cell.angle_beta   90.00
_cell.angle_gamma   90.00
#
_symmetry.space_group_name_H-M   'P 1'
#
loop_
_entity.id
_entity.type
_entity.pdbx_description
1 polymer ?
#
loop_
_entity_poly.entity_id
_entity_poly.type
_entity_poly.pdbx_seq_one_letter_code
_entity_poly.pdbx_strand_id
1 'polypeptide(L)' 'MDMLSDELLVDAYHAAIQFNLDSDFIKLLTVEMIRRQINPETYRITA' A
#
# COMPACT_ATOMS: atom_id res chain seq x y z
N MET A 1 5.19 -3.36 9.52
CA MET A 1 4.91 -2.11 8.78
C MET A 1 4.49 -0.95 9.68
N ASP A 2 4.39 -1.12 11.01
CA ASP A 2 3.85 -0.09 11.95
C ASP A 2 4.58 1.26 11.95
N MET A 3 5.75 1.38 11.31
CA MET A 3 6.49 2.63 11.15
C MET A 3 6.21 3.36 9.83
N LEU A 4 5.56 2.72 8.85
CA LEU A 4 5.13 3.40 7.64
C LEU A 4 3.91 4.26 7.94
N SER A 5 3.90 5.50 7.45
CA SER A 5 2.67 6.27 7.34
C SER A 5 1.73 5.60 6.34
N ASP A 6 0.44 5.93 6.43
CA ASP A 6 -0.57 5.40 5.52
C ASP A 6 -0.30 5.81 4.06
N GLU A 7 0.22 7.03 3.85
CA GLU A 7 0.67 7.53 2.55
C GLU A 7 1.80 6.68 1.97
N LEU A 8 2.85 6.44 2.76
CA LEU A 8 4.00 5.66 2.28
C LEU A 8 3.64 4.19 2.06
N LEU A 9 2.67 3.65 2.80
CA LEU A 9 2.16 2.31 2.59
C LEU A 9 1.40 2.19 1.25
N VAL A 10 0.57 3.18 0.91
CA VAL A 10 -0.15 3.24 -0.37
C VAL A 10 0.82 3.40 -1.53
N ASP A 11 1.80 4.30 -1.41
CA ASP A 11 2.83 4.50 -2.44
C ASP A 11 3.66 3.23 -2.66
N ALA A 12 4.06 2.55 -1.57
CA ALA A 12 4.77 1.28 -1.66
C ALA A 12 3.93 0.19 -2.35
N TYR A 13 2.61 0.14 -2.11
CA TYR A 13 1.70 -0.79 -2.78
C TYR A 13 1.62 -0.52 -4.29
N HIS A 14 1.44 0.73 -4.70
CA HIS A 14 1.41 1.09 -6.12
C HIS A 14 2.75 0.82 -6.81
N ALA A 15 3.87 1.18 -6.17
CA ALA A 15 5.19 0.88 -6.68
C ALA A 15 5.42 -0.63 -6.83
N ALA A 16 5.00 -1.44 -5.84
CA ALA A 16 5.14 -2.89 -5.89
C ALA A 16 4.38 -3.51 -7.07
N ILE A 17 3.19 -3.01 -7.38
CA ILE A 17 2.43 -3.41 -8.57
C ILE A 17 3.13 -2.94 -9.85
N GLN A 18 3.54 -1.67 -9.91
CA GLN A 18 4.16 -1.07 -11.09
C GLN A 18 5.46 -1.78 -11.50
N PHE A 19 6.29 -2.16 -10.53
CA PHE A 19 7.55 -2.87 -10.76
C PHE A 19 7.38 -4.40 -10.79
N ASN A 20 6.14 -4.89 -10.72
CA ASN A 20 5.81 -6.32 -10.71
C ASN A 20 6.66 -7.11 -9.69
N LEU A 21 6.71 -6.57 -8.46
CA LEU A 21 7.42 -7.21 -7.36
C LEU A 21 6.72 -8.51 -6.93
N ASP A 22 7.38 -9.23 -6.01
CA ASP A 22 6.89 -10.51 -5.52
C ASP A 22 5.43 -10.44 -5.03
N SER A 23 4.63 -11.42 -5.43
CA SER A 23 3.20 -11.47 -5.10
C SER A 23 2.95 -11.56 -3.59
N ASP A 24 3.81 -12.23 -2.84
CA ASP A 24 3.68 -12.33 -1.39
C ASP A 24 4.04 -11.00 -0.71
N PHE A 25 4.95 -10.22 -1.28
CA PHE A 25 5.19 -8.85 -0.84
C PHE A 25 3.97 -7.95 -1.07
N ILE A 26 3.36 -8.02 -2.26
CA ILE A 26 2.14 -7.25 -2.56
C ILE A 26 1.01 -7.64 -1.59
N LYS A 27 0.82 -8.95 -1.32
CA LYS A 27 -0.16 -9.43 -0.34
C LYS A 27 0.11 -8.89 1.06
N LEU A 28 1.37 -8.83 1.49
CA LEU A 28 1.73 -8.26 2.80
C LEU A 28 1.30 -6.79 2.91
N LEU A 29 1.52 -6.00 1.86
CA LEU A 29 1.05 -4.61 1.81
C LEU A 29 -0.48 -4.54 1.87
N THR A 30 -1.18 -5.36 1.09
CA THR A 30 -2.64 -5.40 1.08
C THR A 30 -3.23 -5.79 2.44
N VAL A 31 -2.67 -6.78 3.13
CA VAL A 31 -3.11 -7.19 4.47
C VAL A 31 -2.94 -6.05 5.47
N GLU A 32 -1.83 -5.35 5.40
CA GLU A 32 -1.57 -4.21 6.27
C GLU A 32 -2.54 -3.04 6.01
N MET A 33 -2.86 -2.76 4.74
CA MET A 33 -3.85 -1.74 4.37
C MET A 33 -5.25 -2.08 4.87
N ILE A 34 -5.67 -3.36 4.76
CA ILE A 34 -6.94 -3.84 5.31
C ILE A 34 -6.96 -3.67 6.83
N ARG A 35 -5.87 -4.02 7.53
CA ARG A 35 -5.75 -3.88 8.98
C ARG A 35 -5.93 -2.43 9.45
N ARG A 36 -5.45 -1.47 8.65
CA ARG A 36 -5.56 -0.02 8.91
C ARG A 36 -6.80 0.64 8.31
N GLN A 37 -7.64 -0.13 7.61
CA GLN A 37 -8.82 0.37 6.89
C GLN A 37 -8.49 1.43 5.82
N ILE A 38 -7.34 1.31 5.16
CA ILE A 38 -6.90 2.21 4.09
C ILE A 38 -7.42 1.69 2.76
N ASN A 39 -8.11 2.55 2.01
CA ASN A 39 -8.51 2.26 0.63
C ASN A 39 -7.53 2.91 -0.35
N PRO A 40 -6.71 2.15 -1.10
CA PRO A 40 -5.75 2.71 -2.06
C PRO A 40 -6.41 3.62 -3.11
N GLU A 41 -7.62 3.26 -3.55
CA GLU A 41 -8.34 4.01 -4.60
C GLU A 41 -8.84 5.37 -4.10
N THR A 42 -9.09 5.49 -2.80
CA THR A 42 -9.57 6.74 -2.17
C THR A 42 -8.42 7.59 -1.64
N TYR A 43 -7.25 7.00 -1.42
CA TYR A 43 -6.05 7.69 -0.97
C TYR A 43 -5.37 8.50 -2.09
N ARG A 44 -5.95 8.51 -3.30
CA ARG A 44 -5.44 9.27 -4.43
C ARG A 44 -5.42 10.76 -4.10
N ILE A 45 -4.21 11.26 -3.93
CA ILE A 45 -3.80 12.61 -3.54
C ILE A 45 -4.71 13.67 -4.20
N THR A 46 -5.53 14.34 -3.37
CA THR A 46 -5.88 15.74 -3.61
C THR A 46 -4.72 16.59 -3.10
N ALA A 47 -3.77 16.91 -3.97
CA ALA A 47 -2.79 18.00 -3.84
C ALA A 47 -2.08 18.21 -5.19
#